data_AF-A0A847YFG6-F1
#
_entry.id   AF-A0A847YFG6-F1
#
_cell.length_a   1.000
_cell.length_b   1.000
_cell.length_c   1.000
_cell.angle_alpha   90.00
_cell.angle_beta   90.00
_cell.angle_gamma   90.00
#
_symmetry.space_group_name_H-M   'P 1'
#
loop_
_entity.id
_entity.type
_entity.pdbx_description
1 polymer ?
#
loop_
_entity_poly.entity_id
_entity_poly.type
_entity_poly.pdbx_seq_one_letter_code
_entity_poly.pdbx_strand_id
1 'polypeptide(L)'
;MNDEQRRGFERGIAAFNRGEYFEAHEIWESVWLAAEGPLREFLQGLIQVSVALHHLSRGNLRGARSLIERAEAHLAGVPSPFHGIHGRGLLLLADRCVRLGEEMIGARKSAGKHCLTKQEWFALPLPRLEIEPRRDQTASDDAPL
;
A
#
# COMPACT_ATOMS: atom_id res chain seq x y z
N MET A 1 11.45 14.82 -3.31
CA MET A 1 11.82 13.71 -4.21
C MET A 1 12.54 14.28 -5.42
N ASN A 2 13.67 13.68 -5.78
CA ASN A 2 14.28 13.87 -7.11
C ASN A 2 13.53 13.05 -8.18
N ASP A 3 13.95 13.16 -9.44
CA ASP A 3 13.26 12.49 -10.56
C ASP A 3 13.35 10.97 -10.50
N GLU A 4 14.45 10.42 -9.99
CA GLU A 4 14.63 8.98 -9.83
C GLU A 4 13.67 8.41 -8.77
N GLN A 5 13.61 9.06 -7.60
CA GLN A 5 12.66 8.73 -6.54
C GLN A 5 11.22 8.82 -7.02
N ARG A 6 10.90 9.83 -7.84
CA ARG A 6 9.56 9.97 -8.43
C ARG A 6 9.23 8.80 -9.35
N ARG A 7 10.12 8.45 -10.29
CA ARG A 7 9.92 7.31 -11.20
C ARG A 7 9.79 5.99 -10.43
N GLY A 8 10.62 5.78 -9.41
CA GLY A 8 10.51 4.62 -8.53
C GLY A 8 9.17 4.58 -7.79
N PHE A 9 8.75 5.71 -7.22
CA PHE A 9 7.48 5.83 -6.53
C PHE A 9 6.29 5.46 -7.43
N GLU A 10 6.23 6.03 -8.64
CA GLU A 10 5.18 5.75 -9.63
C GLU A 10 5.19 4.29 -10.12
N ARG A 11 6.38 3.72 -10.34
CA ARG A 11 6.51 2.28 -10.68
C ARG A 11 5.98 1.38 -9.57
N GLY A 12 6.27 1.71 -8.31
CA GLY A 12 5.76 0.96 -7.17
C GLY A 12 4.23 1.05 -7.06
N ILE A 13 3.63 2.22 -7.33
CA ILE A 13 2.17 2.36 -7.42
C ILE A 13 1.60 1.47 -8.51
N ALA A 14 2.22 1.46 -9.69
CA ALA A 14 1.77 0.62 -10.80
C ALA A 14 1.83 -0.88 -10.45
N ALA A 15 2.91 -1.35 -9.83
CA ALA A 15 3.04 -2.73 -9.36
C ALA A 15 1.99 -3.07 -8.27
N PHE A 16 1.83 -2.19 -7.28
CA PHE A 16 0.85 -2.34 -6.22
C PHE A 16 -0.57 -2.50 -6.79
N ASN A 17 -0.94 -1.65 -7.74
CA ASN A 17 -2.26 -1.66 -8.39
C ASN A 17 -2.51 -2.88 -9.29
N ARG A 18 -1.47 -3.63 -9.67
CA ARG A 18 -1.60 -4.93 -10.35
C ARG A 18 -1.69 -6.12 -9.37
N GLY A 19 -1.61 -5.86 -8.07
CA GLY A 19 -1.54 -6.91 -7.04
C GLY A 19 -0.16 -7.56 -6.93
N GLU A 20 0.87 -6.97 -7.53
CA GLU A 20 2.27 -7.42 -7.49
C GLU A 20 2.97 -6.83 -6.25
N TYR A 21 2.46 -7.15 -5.06
CA TYR A 21 2.90 -6.47 -3.84
C TYR A 21 4.35 -6.71 -3.46
N PHE A 22 4.93 -7.86 -3.82
CA PHE A 22 6.36 -8.10 -3.59
C PHE A 22 7.22 -7.15 -4.45
N GLU A 23 6.91 -7.03 -5.74
CA GLU A 23 7.58 -6.10 -6.66
C GLU A 23 7.43 -4.64 -6.19
N ALA A 24 6.22 -4.25 -5.76
CA ALA A 24 5.98 -2.92 -5.21
C ALA A 24 6.87 -2.63 -3.99
N HIS A 25 7.07 -3.63 -3.11
CA HIS A 25 7.96 -3.53 -1.96
C HIS A 25 9.41 -3.28 -2.40
N GLU A 26 9.95 -4.05 -3.34
CA GLU A 26 11.35 -3.93 -3.77
C GLU A 26 11.62 -2.57 -4.42
N ILE A 27 10.67 -2.10 -5.24
CA ILE A 27 10.74 -0.79 -5.86
C ILE A 27 10.72 0.32 -4.81
N TRP A 28 9.77 0.29 -3.87
CA TRP A 28 9.67 1.33 -2.86
C TRP A 28 10.79 1.29 -1.81
N GLU A 29 11.35 0.12 -1.51
CA GLU A 29 12.53 0.00 -0.65
C GLU A 29 13.71 0.77 -1.24
N SER A 30 13.93 0.65 -2.55
CA SER A 30 14.96 1.41 -3.26
C SER A 30 14.77 2.92 -3.14
N VAL A 31 13.53 3.41 -3.24
CA VAL A 31 13.20 4.83 -3.06
C VAL A 31 13.39 5.26 -1.59
N TRP A 32 12.98 4.39 -0.67
CA TRP A 32 13.05 4.60 0.78
C TRP A 32 14.48 4.72 1.30
N LEU A 33 15.44 3.99 0.73
CA LEU A 33 16.86 4.07 1.10
C LEU A 33 17.42 5.49 1.00
N ALA A 34 16.95 6.29 0.02
CA ALA A 34 17.33 7.67 -0.18
C ALA A 34 16.31 8.69 0.37
N ALA A 35 15.25 8.24 1.04
CA ALA A 35 14.20 9.10 1.56
C ALA A 35 14.49 9.55 2.98
N GLU A 36 14.06 10.78 3.29
CA GLU A 36 14.16 11.40 4.61
C GLU A 36 12.83 12.01 5.04
N GLY A 37 12.72 12.32 6.33
CA GLY A 37 11.56 13.02 6.91
C GLY A 37 10.22 12.30 6.65
N PRO A 38 9.12 13.05 6.42
CA PRO A 38 7.80 12.47 6.22
C PRO A 38 7.71 11.47 5.05
N LEU A 39 8.56 11.64 4.03
CA LEU A 39 8.58 10.71 2.90
C LEU A 39 9.10 9.32 3.31
N ARG A 40 10.13 9.27 4.16
CA ARG A 40 10.68 8.01 4.64
C ARG A 40 9.63 7.23 5.43
N GLU A 41 8.93 7.89 6.33
CA GLU A 41 7.84 7.30 7.12
C GLU A 41 6.69 6.84 6.22
N PHE A 42 6.30 7.66 5.25
CA PHE A 42 5.25 7.30 4.30
C PHE A 42 5.60 6.05 3.49
N LEU A 43 6.79 6.01 2.89
CA LEU A 43 7.27 4.85 2.14
C LEU A 43 7.39 3.61 3.03
N GLN A 44 7.84 3.76 4.28
CA GLN A 44 7.90 2.66 5.24
C GLN A 44 6.51 2.04 5.49
N GLY A 45 5.47 2.88 5.60
CA GLY A 45 4.09 2.44 5.68
C GLY A 45 3.62 1.69 4.42
N LEU A 46 3.90 2.23 3.23
CA LEU A 46 3.55 1.58 1.96
C LEU A 46 4.25 0.23 1.76
N ILE A 47 5.53 0.14 2.12
CA ILE A 47 6.32 -1.09 2.09
C ILE A 47 5.68 -2.12 3.04
N GLN A 48 5.37 -1.74 4.27
CA GLN A 48 4.77 -2.66 5.24
C GLN A 48 3.38 -3.15 4.81
N VAL A 49 2.53 -2.30 4.23
CA VAL A 49 1.26 -2.73 3.62
C VAL A 49 1.50 -3.72 2.48
N SER A 50 2.47 -3.46 1.61
CA SER A 50 2.81 -4.35 0.49
C SER A 50 3.27 -5.73 0.98
N VAL A 51 4.17 -5.75 1.97
CA VAL A 51 4.67 -6.99 2.56
C VAL A 51 3.55 -7.72 3.32
N ALA A 52 2.63 -7.01 3.98
CA ALA A 52 1.47 -7.61 4.63
C ALA A 52 0.58 -8.36 3.64
N LEU A 53 0.27 -7.75 2.49
CA LEU A 53 -0.52 -8.36 1.43
C LEU A 53 0.23 -9.53 0.77
N HIS A 54 1.54 -9.41 0.60
CA HIS A 54 2.36 -10.54 0.15
C HIS A 54 2.30 -11.71 1.14
N HIS A 55 2.41 -11.46 2.45
CA HIS A 55 2.26 -12.50 3.48
C HIS A 55 0.89 -13.17 3.44
N LEU A 56 -0.18 -12.39 3.27
CA LEU A 56 -1.53 -12.92 3.11
C LEU A 56 -1.62 -13.88 1.91
N SER A 57 -1.05 -13.51 0.76
CA SER A 57 -1.02 -14.37 -0.43
C SER A 57 -0.30 -15.71 -0.21
N ARG A 58 0.67 -15.72 0.73
CA ARG A 58 1.44 -16.90 1.12
C ARG A 58 0.82 -17.67 2.29
N GLY A 59 -0.32 -17.22 2.83
CA GLY A 59 -0.99 -17.83 3.97
C GLY A 59 -0.42 -17.46 5.34
N ASN A 60 0.51 -16.50 5.41
CA ASN A 60 1.07 -16.02 6.67
C ASN A 60 0.18 -14.93 7.29
N LEU A 61 -0.91 -15.36 7.94
CA LEU A 61 -1.90 -14.47 8.54
C LEU A 61 -1.32 -13.60 9.68
N ARG A 62 -0.52 -14.20 10.55
CA ARG A 62 0.11 -13.49 11.68
C ARG A 62 1.05 -12.40 11.20
N GLY A 63 1.88 -12.71 10.20
CA GLY A 63 2.78 -11.74 9.58
C GLY A 63 2.02 -10.60 8.91
N ALA A 64 0.95 -10.92 8.18
CA ALA A 64 0.10 -9.90 7.54
C ALA A 64 -0.47 -8.91 8.56
N ARG A 65 -1.10 -9.41 9.64
CA ARG A 65 -1.71 -8.57 10.68
C ARG A 65 -0.69 -7.68 11.39
N SER A 66 0.44 -8.24 11.80
CA SER A 66 1.49 -7.48 12.48
C SER A 66 2.05 -6.34 11.63
N LEU A 67 2.16 -6.53 10.32
CA LEU A 67 2.65 -5.49 9.41
C LEU A 67 1.61 -4.40 9.15
N ILE A 68 0.31 -4.70 9.14
CA ILE A 68 -0.74 -3.68 9.05
C ILE A 68 -0.70 -2.77 10.29
N GLU A 69 -0.57 -3.35 11.49
CA GLU A 69 -0.46 -2.58 12.75
C GLU A 69 0.76 -1.65 12.75
N ARG A 70 1.91 -2.14 12.25
CA ARG A 70 3.12 -1.32 12.13
C ARG A 70 2.97 -0.23 11.07
N ALA A 71 2.31 -0.55 9.95
CA ALA A 71 2.10 0.42 8.87
C ALA A 71 1.23 1.58 9.36
N GLU A 72 0.25 1.32 10.22
CA GLU A 72 -0.57 2.34 10.86
C GLU A 72 0.27 3.35 11.65
N ALA A 73 1.24 2.87 12.45
CA ALA A 73 2.12 3.75 13.21
C ALA A 73 2.93 4.70 12.32
N HIS A 74 3.46 4.21 11.20
CA HIS A 74 4.20 5.05 10.25
C HIS A 74 3.30 6.05 9.52
N LEU A 75 2.11 5.62 9.07
CA LEU A 75 1.21 6.47 8.29
C LEU A 75 0.47 7.50 9.16
N ALA A 76 0.30 7.26 10.46
CA ALA A 76 -0.34 8.20 11.38
C ALA A 76 0.43 9.53 11.54
N GLY A 77 1.76 9.50 11.38
CA GLY A 77 2.64 10.66 11.51
C GLY A 77 2.80 11.49 10.23
N VAL A 78 2.18 11.09 9.12
CA VAL A 78 2.38 11.69 7.79
C VAL A 78 1.13 12.53 7.41
N PRO A 79 1.29 13.72 6.80
CA PRO A 79 0.15 14.48 6.27
C PRO A 79 -0.70 13.65 5.30
N SER A 80 -2.02 13.78 5.33
CA SER A 80 -2.92 13.06 4.42
C SER A 80 -3.82 14.04 3.65
N PRO A 81 -3.90 13.94 2.31
CA PRO A 81 -3.17 12.99 1.46
C PRO A 81 -1.68 13.33 1.36
N PHE A 82 -0.82 12.30 1.28
CA PHE A 82 0.60 12.46 0.97
C PHE A 82 0.87 11.98 -0.45
N HIS A 83 1.44 12.83 -1.31
CA HIS A 83 1.60 12.54 -2.74
C HIS A 83 0.30 12.06 -3.43
N GLY A 84 -0.85 12.58 -2.99
CA GLY A 84 -2.18 12.21 -3.52
C GLY A 84 -2.75 10.89 -2.98
N ILE A 85 -2.08 10.24 -2.02
CA ILE A 85 -2.53 8.99 -1.42
C ILE A 85 -3.02 9.23 0.01
N HIS A 86 -4.19 8.69 0.32
CA HIS A 86 -4.73 8.66 1.68
C HIS A 86 -4.25 7.43 2.44
N GLY A 87 -3.28 7.60 3.34
CA GLY A 87 -2.70 6.50 4.12
C GLY A 87 -3.76 5.74 4.93
N ARG A 88 -4.69 6.46 5.58
CA ARG A 88 -5.79 5.83 6.33
C ARG A 88 -6.75 5.04 5.43
N GLY A 89 -7.04 5.56 4.23
CA GLY A 89 -7.87 4.86 3.25
C GLY A 89 -7.22 3.55 2.80
N LEU A 90 -5.92 3.58 2.52
CA LEU A 90 -5.14 2.39 2.19
C LEU A 90 -5.18 1.34 3.31
N LEU A 91 -4.97 1.76 4.57
CA LEU A 91 -5.00 0.84 5.72
C LEU A 91 -6.35 0.16 5.88
N LEU A 92 -7.46 0.90 5.75
CA LEU A 92 -8.80 0.32 5.82
C LEU A 92 -9.06 -0.73 4.73
N LEU A 93 -8.60 -0.46 3.51
CA LEU A 93 -8.70 -1.41 2.40
C LEU A 93 -7.83 -2.66 2.66
N ALA A 94 -6.59 -2.47 3.09
CA ALA A 94 -5.65 -3.56 3.36
C ALA A 94 -6.13 -4.45 4.52
N ASP A 95 -6.57 -3.85 5.61
CA ASP A 95 -7.15 -4.54 6.77
C ASP A 95 -8.43 -5.31 6.39
N ARG A 96 -9.31 -4.75 5.56
CA ARG A 96 -10.46 -5.48 4.99
C ARG A 96 -10.01 -6.68 4.16
N CYS A 97 -9.01 -6.51 3.30
CA CYS A 97 -8.46 -7.60 2.49
C CYS A 97 -7.87 -8.72 3.37
N VAL A 98 -7.12 -8.36 4.42
CA VAL A 98 -6.54 -9.32 5.38
C VAL A 98 -7.64 -10.11 6.09
N ARG A 99 -8.67 -9.45 6.63
CA ARG A 99 -9.79 -10.15 7.29
C ARG A 99 -10.47 -11.18 6.38
N LEU A 100 -10.83 -10.78 5.16
CA LEU A 100 -11.48 -11.69 4.20
C LEU A 100 -10.57 -12.85 3.82
N GLY A 101 -9.27 -12.58 3.62
CA GLY A 101 -8.30 -13.64 3.35
C GLY A 101 -8.13 -14.61 4.53
N GLU A 102 -8.15 -14.12 5.77
CA GLU A 102 -8.13 -14.95 6.98
C GLU A 102 -9.35 -15.87 7.06
N GLU A 103 -10.55 -15.36 6.78
CA GLU A 103 -11.79 -16.14 6.74
C GLU A 103 -11.72 -17.26 5.69
N MET A 104 -11.30 -16.91 4.46
CA MET A 104 -11.14 -17.87 3.36
C MET A 104 -10.08 -18.94 3.66
N ILE A 105 -8.94 -18.56 4.23
CA ILE A 105 -7.88 -19.50 4.62
C ILE A 105 -8.33 -20.37 5.80
N GLY A 106 -9.05 -19.80 6.77
CA GLY A 106 -9.63 -20.52 7.91
C GLY A 106 -10.56 -21.63 7.45
N ALA A 107 -11.47 -21.35 6.52
CA ALA A 107 -12.35 -22.35 5.92
C ALA A 107 -11.59 -23.48 5.19
N ARG A 108 -10.40 -23.19 4.66
CA ARG A 108 -9.54 -24.16 3.95
C ARG A 108 -8.63 -24.99 4.84
N LYS A 109 -8.31 -24.53 6.07
CA LYS A 109 -7.54 -25.35 7.02
C LYS A 109 -8.22 -26.68 7.32
N SER A 110 -9.56 -26.69 7.35
CA SER A 110 -10.38 -27.91 7.44
C SER A 110 -10.19 -28.88 6.26
N ALA A 111 -9.60 -28.40 5.15
CA ALA A 111 -9.32 -29.15 3.92
C ALA A 111 -7.81 -29.33 3.64
N GLY A 112 -6.92 -29.06 4.62
CA GLY A 112 -5.47 -29.30 4.52
C GLY A 112 -4.66 -28.26 3.73
N LYS A 113 -5.28 -27.16 3.27
CA LYS A 113 -4.59 -26.08 2.52
C LYS A 113 -4.39 -24.86 3.40
N HIS A 114 -3.21 -24.25 3.30
CA HIS A 114 -2.78 -23.17 4.19
C HIS A 114 -2.68 -21.80 3.49
N CYS A 115 -2.97 -21.73 2.19
CA CYS A 115 -2.94 -20.51 1.38
C CYS A 115 -4.07 -20.48 0.34
N LEU A 116 -4.30 -19.29 -0.21
CA LEU A 116 -5.24 -19.05 -1.30
C LEU A 116 -4.63 -19.50 -2.64
N THR A 117 -5.47 -20.01 -3.54
CA THR A 117 -5.10 -20.16 -4.95
C THR A 117 -4.97 -18.78 -5.61
N LYS A 118 -4.34 -18.72 -6.79
CA LYS A 118 -4.31 -17.47 -7.59
C LYS A 118 -5.72 -16.94 -7.86
N GLN A 119 -6.67 -17.81 -8.19
CA GLN A 119 -8.05 -17.41 -8.46
C GLN A 119 -8.71 -16.79 -7.23
N GLU A 120 -8.57 -17.41 -6.06
CA GLU A 120 -9.12 -16.88 -4.80
C GLU A 120 -8.44 -15.58 -4.38
N TRP A 121 -7.13 -15.48 -4.58
CA TRP A 121 -6.37 -14.27 -4.32
C TRP A 121 -6.90 -13.07 -5.10
N PHE A 122 -7.11 -13.23 -6.42
CA PHE A 122 -7.65 -12.17 -7.26
C PHE A 122 -9.16 -11.96 -7.10
N ALA A 123 -9.86 -12.82 -6.34
CA ALA A 123 -11.25 -12.61 -5.96
C ALA A 123 -11.40 -11.72 -4.71
N LEU A 124 -10.33 -11.51 -3.93
CA LEU A 124 -10.34 -10.58 -2.81
C LEU A 124 -10.44 -9.13 -3.31
N PRO A 125 -11.00 -8.21 -2.50
CA PRO A 125 -10.98 -6.78 -2.79
C PRO A 125 -9.57 -6.21 -2.54
N LEU A 126 -8.64 -6.56 -3.42
CA LEU A 126 -7.25 -6.15 -3.37
C LEU A 126 -7.15 -4.60 -3.33
N PRO A 127 -6.45 -4.02 -2.34
CA PRO A 127 -6.28 -2.57 -2.25
C PRO A 127 -5.66 -2.00 -3.53
N ARG A 128 -6.14 -0.83 -3.93
CA ARG A 128 -5.57 -0.05 -5.02
C ARG A 128 -5.32 1.37 -4.53
N LEU A 129 -4.21 1.93 -4.97
CA LEU A 129 -3.82 3.31 -4.76
C LEU A 129 -4.40 4.16 -5.89
N GLU A 130 -5.42 4.94 -5.53
CA GLU A 130 -5.91 6.03 -6.35
C GLU A 130 -5.15 7.29 -5.96
N ILE A 131 -4.54 7.95 -6.94
CA ILE A 131 -3.83 9.21 -6.72
C ILE A 131 -4.83 10.32 -6.96
N GLU A 132 -5.14 11.10 -5.91
CA GLU A 132 -5.93 12.30 -6.10
C GLU A 132 -5.18 13.25 -7.05
N PRO A 133 -5.86 13.80 -8.08
CA PRO A 133 -5.25 14.79 -8.94
C PRO A 133 -4.83 15.97 -8.07
N ARG A 134 -3.62 16.51 -8.31
CA ARG A 134 -3.24 17.78 -7.69
C ARG A 134 -4.32 18.78 -8.08
N ARG A 135 -5.02 19.35 -7.10
CA ARG A 135 -5.82 20.53 -7.36
C ARG A 135 -4.81 21.61 -7.74
N ASP A 136 -4.73 21.91 -9.03
CA ASP A 136 -3.99 23.07 -9.48
C ASP A 136 -4.57 24.28 -8.75
N GLN A 137 -3.72 24.97 -7.99
CA GLN A 137 -4.02 26.27 -7.43
C GLN A 137 -3.83 27.29 -8.56
N THR A 138 -4.64 27.20 -9.62
CA THR A 138 -4.66 28.15 -10.74
C THR A 138 -5.93 28.98 -10.65
N ALA A 139 -5.93 29.99 -9.78
CA ALA A 139 -6.73 31.21 -9.91
C ALA A 139 -6.53 32.13 -8.69
N SER A 140 -5.47 32.93 -8.70
CA SER A 140 -5.46 34.30 -8.17
C SER A 140 -4.10 34.87 -8.51
N ASP A 141 -4.07 35.72 -9.53
CA ASP A 141 -3.27 36.95 -9.61
C ASP A 141 -3.15 37.30 -11.09
N ASP A 142 -4.28 37.70 -11.68
CA ASP A 142 -4.35 38.56 -12.86
C ASP A 142 -5.78 39.11 -12.95
N ALA A 143 -6.09 40.04 -12.05
CA ALA A 143 -7.18 40.97 -12.23
C ALA A 143 -6.56 42.32 -12.62
N PRO A 144 -6.69 42.78 -13.87
CA PRO A 144 -6.28 44.14 -14.22
C PRO A 144 -7.29 45.13 -13.63
N LEU A 145 -6.79 46.14 -12.92
CA LEU A 145 -7.48 47.41 -12.71
C LEU A 145 -7.27 48.31 -13.93
#